data_AF-A0A6L4Y9R6-F1
#
_entry.id   AF-A0A6L4Y9R6-F1
#
_cell.length_a   1.000
_cell.length_b   1.000
_cell.length_c   1.000
_cell.angle_alpha   90.00
_cell.angle_beta   90.00
_cell.angle_gamma   90.00
#
_symmetry.space_group_name_H-M   'P 1'
#
loop_
_entity.id
_entity.type
_entity.pdbx_description
1 polymer ?
#
loop_
_entity_poly.entity_id
_entity_poly.type
_entity_poly.pdbx_seq_one_letter_code
_entity_poly.pdbx_strand_id
1 'polypeptide(L)'
;EYSGFGRAEDTRDLWRSEGRRGANIAFDLPTQCGFDSDDPFVEGEVGGTGVAIDTLQDFATLYDAFQGVVTLDQIASNWTINAPANIIIAMYVALAERQGIPIARLRGTPQNDILKEILGRGTHIFPVDPSMRMIRDTIAFCTKYMPLFNTISIAGDHMRSAGALTQPQIIAINLSTAIAYMKLGLSTGLSVDEFVPRFTFLGFGGGPEFFREIAMWRAARRMWAKIMKERFGATDPRTMTMRSAYSARHDADYCTKQRPLNNLIRSVIGGIAGCFSGGQASGGIPFDEPLGLGWSYEARQLRDDATRIQRLMARQAWERQSQIERGEMIIVGVNKFTGENELEVLPKMLVPHPYNAKKREKAEELQIAKLKKIKAERDNSLVSFELKKIESAARKEDENLIPYFIDAVKAQVTLGEICGVLKNVFGEYEEAGI
;
A
#
# COMPACT_ATOMS: atom_id res chain seq x y z
N GLU A 1 -9.19 -6.19 0.23
CA GLU A 1 -8.72 -5.56 1.49
C GLU A 1 -7.21 -5.75 1.59
N TYR A 2 -6.52 -5.01 2.47
CA TYR A 2 -5.11 -5.28 2.73
C TYR A 2 -4.96 -6.64 3.43
N SER A 3 -4.08 -7.52 2.94
CA SER A 3 -3.89 -8.86 3.51
C SER A 3 -2.72 -9.59 2.87
N GLY A 4 -2.13 -10.51 3.63
CA GLY A 4 -1.22 -11.58 3.21
C GLY A 4 -0.83 -12.35 4.47
N PHE A 5 -0.56 -13.64 4.37
CA PHE A 5 -0.08 -14.47 5.47
C PHE A 5 0.54 -15.76 4.94
N GLY A 6 1.54 -16.29 5.64
CA GLY A 6 2.15 -17.57 5.30
C GLY A 6 2.75 -17.58 3.89
N ARG A 7 2.45 -18.63 3.12
CA ARG A 7 2.92 -18.80 1.75
C ARG A 7 1.95 -18.22 0.73
N ALA A 8 2.45 -18.02 -0.50
CA ALA A 8 1.63 -17.57 -1.62
C ALA A 8 0.40 -18.46 -1.86
N GLU A 9 0.51 -19.79 -1.72
CA GLU A 9 -0.63 -20.71 -1.84
C GLU A 9 -1.70 -20.49 -0.76
N ASP A 10 -1.29 -20.23 0.49
CA ASP A 10 -2.22 -20.06 1.61
C ASP A 10 -2.97 -18.71 1.50
N THR A 11 -2.28 -17.65 1.06
CA THR A 11 -2.92 -16.36 0.72
C THR A 11 -3.81 -16.45 -0.51
N ARG A 12 -3.38 -17.15 -1.58
CA ARG A 12 -4.19 -17.40 -2.79
C ARG A 12 -5.50 -18.11 -2.45
N ASP A 13 -5.44 -19.17 -1.65
CA ASP A 13 -6.60 -19.98 -1.31
C ASP A 13 -7.58 -19.20 -0.42
N LEU A 14 -7.08 -18.35 0.50
CA LEU A 14 -7.93 -17.38 1.22
C LEU A 14 -8.64 -16.43 0.24
N TRP A 15 -7.91 -15.77 -0.66
CA TRP A 15 -8.49 -14.81 -1.60
C TRP A 15 -9.55 -15.43 -2.54
N ARG A 16 -9.36 -16.69 -2.94
CA ARG A 16 -10.37 -17.48 -3.66
C ARG A 16 -11.61 -17.72 -2.80
N SER A 17 -11.44 -18.13 -1.55
CA SER A 17 -12.57 -18.38 -0.62
C SER A 17 -13.38 -17.11 -0.31
N GLU A 18 -12.74 -15.94 -0.30
CA GLU A 18 -13.38 -14.63 -0.12
C GLU A 18 -13.90 -14.01 -1.44
N GLY A 19 -13.75 -14.69 -2.58
CA GLY A 19 -14.25 -14.22 -3.89
C GLY A 19 -13.62 -12.90 -4.36
N ARG A 20 -12.36 -12.63 -3.98
CA ARG A 20 -11.71 -11.33 -4.20
C ARG A 20 -11.49 -11.01 -5.69
N ARG A 21 -11.51 -9.71 -6.01
CA ARG A 21 -11.23 -9.17 -7.36
C ARG A 21 -10.07 -8.17 -7.40
N GLY A 22 -9.31 -8.05 -6.32
CA GLY A 22 -8.19 -7.12 -6.18
C GLY A 22 -7.16 -7.64 -5.18
N ALA A 23 -5.88 -7.53 -5.54
CA ALA A 23 -4.76 -7.88 -4.69
C ALA A 23 -4.29 -6.63 -3.94
N ASN A 24 -4.51 -6.54 -2.63
CA ASN A 24 -3.86 -5.53 -1.80
C ASN A 24 -2.99 -6.26 -0.77
N ILE A 25 -1.69 -6.31 -1.04
CA ILE A 25 -0.77 -7.35 -0.56
C ILE A 25 0.04 -6.86 0.62
N ALA A 26 -0.07 -7.57 1.74
CA ALA A 26 0.83 -7.47 2.88
C ALA A 26 1.94 -8.52 2.73
N PHE A 27 3.19 -8.09 2.63
CA PHE A 27 4.35 -8.97 2.58
C PHE A 27 4.90 -9.18 4.00
N ASP A 28 5.60 -10.28 4.23
CA ASP A 28 6.26 -10.52 5.52
C ASP A 28 7.50 -9.60 5.72
N LEU A 29 8.14 -9.69 6.89
CA LEU A 29 9.36 -8.93 7.17
C LEU A 29 10.56 -9.35 6.29
N PRO A 30 10.85 -10.66 6.08
CA PRO A 30 11.90 -11.10 5.15
C PRO A 30 11.80 -10.45 3.77
N THR A 31 10.62 -10.55 3.14
CA THR A 31 10.37 -9.97 1.82
C THR A 31 10.50 -8.45 1.82
N GLN A 32 10.08 -7.76 2.89
CA GLN A 32 10.22 -6.30 3.00
C GLN A 32 11.67 -5.84 3.18
N CYS A 33 12.49 -6.63 3.87
CA CYS A 33 13.89 -6.32 4.19
C CYS A 33 14.91 -6.94 3.21
N GLY A 34 14.45 -7.55 2.11
CA GLY A 34 15.33 -8.05 1.05
C GLY A 34 16.03 -9.37 1.35
N PHE A 35 15.43 -10.21 2.18
CA PHE A 35 15.91 -11.55 2.51
C PHE A 35 15.06 -12.61 1.82
N ASP A 36 15.71 -13.72 1.45
CA ASP A 36 15.03 -14.96 1.07
C ASP A 36 14.59 -15.72 2.33
N SER A 37 13.51 -16.49 2.21
CA SER A 37 12.97 -17.33 3.29
C SER A 37 13.92 -18.40 3.81
N ASP A 38 15.02 -18.72 3.10
CA ASP A 38 16.06 -19.67 3.55
C ASP A 38 17.31 -19.02 4.17
N ASP A 39 17.29 -17.70 4.39
CA ASP A 39 18.35 -16.99 5.12
C ASP A 39 18.26 -17.24 6.65
N PRO A 40 19.32 -17.74 7.32
CA PRO A 40 19.31 -17.98 8.77
C PRO A 40 19.04 -16.76 9.64
N PHE A 41 19.22 -15.54 9.12
CA PHE A 41 18.95 -14.31 9.88
C PHE A 41 17.46 -14.08 10.14
N VAL A 42 16.58 -14.69 9.35
CA VAL A 42 15.12 -14.44 9.39
C VAL A 42 14.27 -15.63 9.84
N GLU A 43 14.91 -16.64 10.46
CA GLU A 43 14.24 -17.81 11.04
C GLU A 43 13.12 -17.38 12.02
N GLY A 44 11.91 -17.92 11.81
CA GLY A 44 10.70 -17.62 12.59
C GLY A 44 9.86 -16.43 12.11
N GLU A 45 10.37 -15.58 11.21
CA GLU A 45 9.64 -14.41 10.68
C GLU A 45 8.93 -14.69 9.34
N VAL A 46 9.30 -15.78 8.66
CA VAL A 46 8.78 -16.17 7.32
C VAL A 46 7.26 -16.38 7.35
N GLY A 47 6.56 -15.60 6.52
CA GLY A 47 5.10 -15.60 6.44
C GLY A 47 4.37 -15.16 7.73
N GLY A 48 5.09 -14.57 8.70
CA GLY A 48 4.59 -14.27 10.04
C GLY A 48 3.69 -13.03 10.11
N THR A 49 4.10 -11.96 9.42
CA THR A 49 3.42 -10.64 9.39
C THR A 49 2.74 -10.32 8.06
N GLY A 50 2.95 -11.17 7.05
CA GLY A 50 2.42 -11.04 5.70
C GLY A 50 2.70 -12.30 4.89
N VAL A 51 2.63 -12.23 3.56
CA VAL A 51 2.96 -13.35 2.69
C VAL A 51 4.44 -13.32 2.28
N ALA A 52 5.10 -14.49 2.32
CA ALA A 52 6.48 -14.68 1.86
C ALA A 52 6.54 -14.71 0.32
N ILE A 53 7.46 -13.93 -0.28
CA ILE A 53 7.68 -13.88 -1.73
C ILE A 53 9.19 -13.82 -2.04
N ASP A 54 9.79 -14.98 -2.25
CA ASP A 54 11.20 -15.09 -2.65
C ASP A 54 11.36 -14.98 -4.18
N THR A 55 10.39 -15.51 -4.94
CA THR A 55 10.52 -15.68 -6.40
C THR A 55 9.32 -15.16 -7.18
N LEU A 56 9.54 -14.97 -8.49
CA LEU A 56 8.49 -14.75 -9.48
C LEU A 56 7.43 -15.87 -9.47
N GLN A 57 7.75 -17.09 -9.04
CA GLN A 57 6.79 -18.18 -8.96
C GLN A 57 5.85 -18.03 -7.76
N ASP A 58 6.34 -17.55 -6.61
CA ASP A 58 5.50 -17.19 -5.46
C ASP A 58 4.57 -16.02 -5.80
N PHE A 59 5.12 -14.98 -6.43
CA PHE A 59 4.34 -13.84 -6.88
C PHE A 59 3.27 -14.24 -7.91
N ALA A 60 3.59 -15.10 -8.88
CA ALA A 60 2.59 -15.64 -9.80
C ALA A 60 1.49 -16.44 -9.08
N THR A 61 1.85 -17.25 -8.08
CA THR A 61 0.92 -18.06 -7.29
C THR A 61 -0.15 -17.22 -6.57
N LEU A 62 0.19 -16.01 -6.12
CA LEU A 62 -0.81 -15.07 -5.58
C LEU A 62 -1.88 -14.67 -6.62
N TYR A 63 -1.46 -14.44 -7.86
CA TYR A 63 -2.34 -13.97 -8.93
C TYR A 63 -3.22 -15.08 -9.54
N ASP A 64 -2.85 -16.35 -9.36
CA ASP A 64 -3.73 -17.50 -9.65
C ASP A 64 -5.08 -17.40 -8.89
N ALA A 65 -5.16 -16.62 -7.81
CA ALA A 65 -6.40 -16.37 -7.08
C ALA A 65 -7.50 -15.74 -7.95
N PHE A 66 -7.11 -15.03 -9.00
CA PHE A 66 -8.00 -14.25 -9.88
C PHE A 66 -8.21 -14.88 -11.26
N GLN A 67 -7.52 -16.00 -11.54
CA GLN A 67 -7.59 -16.69 -12.83
C GLN A 67 -9.04 -17.08 -13.17
N GLY A 68 -9.49 -16.72 -14.37
CA GLY A 68 -10.87 -16.94 -14.82
C GLY A 68 -11.90 -15.95 -14.26
N VAL A 69 -11.52 -15.04 -13.35
CA VAL A 69 -12.40 -14.01 -12.77
C VAL A 69 -12.11 -12.63 -13.38
N VAL A 70 -10.83 -12.27 -13.53
CA VAL A 70 -10.39 -10.95 -13.99
C VAL A 70 -8.96 -11.05 -14.56
N THR A 71 -8.64 -10.28 -15.62
CA THR A 71 -7.29 -10.27 -16.23
C THR A 71 -6.32 -9.40 -15.45
N LEU A 72 -5.01 -9.66 -15.55
CA LEU A 72 -3.98 -8.98 -14.75
C LEU A 72 -4.05 -7.44 -14.84
N ASP A 73 -4.32 -6.90 -16.03
CA ASP A 73 -4.45 -5.46 -16.30
C ASP A 73 -5.73 -4.81 -15.74
N GLN A 74 -6.68 -5.63 -15.29
CA GLN A 74 -7.93 -5.19 -14.65
C GLN A 74 -7.89 -5.35 -13.11
N ILE A 75 -6.91 -6.08 -12.55
CA ILE A 75 -6.76 -6.26 -11.11
C ILE A 75 -6.29 -4.96 -10.45
N ALA A 76 -6.96 -4.56 -9.37
CA ALA A 76 -6.51 -3.47 -8.50
C ALA A 76 -5.34 -3.93 -7.60
N SER A 77 -4.15 -4.05 -8.21
CA SER A 77 -2.90 -4.52 -7.58
C SER A 77 -2.21 -3.45 -6.73
N ASN A 78 -2.37 -3.47 -5.41
CA ASN A 78 -1.69 -2.55 -4.49
C ASN A 78 -0.76 -3.34 -3.57
N TRP A 79 0.44 -2.82 -3.30
CA TRP A 79 1.51 -3.57 -2.64
C TRP A 79 2.16 -2.69 -1.56
N THR A 80 2.07 -3.09 -0.29
CA THR A 80 2.79 -2.41 0.80
C THR A 80 4.23 -2.93 0.84
N ILE A 81 5.04 -2.45 -0.11
CA ILE A 81 6.44 -2.83 -0.30
C ILE A 81 7.24 -1.58 -0.70
N ASN A 82 8.50 -1.48 -0.24
CA ASN A 82 9.30 -0.26 -0.35
C ASN A 82 10.71 -0.52 -0.90
N ALA A 83 11.67 -0.93 -0.07
CA ALA A 83 13.06 -1.07 -0.51
C ALA A 83 13.23 -2.06 -1.70
N PRO A 84 12.58 -3.24 -1.73
CA PRO A 84 12.59 -4.12 -2.92
C PRO A 84 11.40 -3.90 -3.87
N ALA A 85 10.71 -2.75 -3.82
CA ALA A 85 9.53 -2.50 -4.65
C ALA A 85 9.80 -2.64 -6.16
N ASN A 86 10.98 -2.21 -6.63
CA ASN A 86 11.38 -2.38 -8.04
C ASN A 86 11.49 -3.86 -8.47
N ILE A 87 11.84 -4.75 -7.56
CA ILE A 87 11.92 -6.19 -7.82
C ILE A 87 10.51 -6.77 -7.95
N ILE A 88 9.57 -6.34 -7.09
CA ILE A 88 8.16 -6.73 -7.21
C ILE A 88 7.51 -6.16 -8.48
N ILE A 89 7.85 -4.93 -8.90
CA ILE A 89 7.44 -4.37 -10.19
C ILE A 89 7.96 -5.23 -11.35
N ALA A 90 9.24 -5.65 -11.29
CA ALA A 90 9.82 -6.54 -12.28
C ALA A 90 9.11 -7.90 -12.32
N MET A 91 8.74 -8.48 -11.17
CA MET A 91 7.94 -9.71 -11.11
C MET A 91 6.57 -9.54 -11.77
N TYR A 92 5.89 -8.40 -11.55
CA TYR A 92 4.60 -8.11 -12.17
C TYR A 92 4.69 -7.92 -13.69
N VAL A 93 5.75 -7.26 -14.17
CA VAL A 93 6.04 -7.15 -15.62
C VAL A 93 6.30 -8.53 -16.22
N ALA A 94 7.18 -9.34 -15.62
CA ALA A 94 7.47 -10.69 -16.11
C ALA A 94 6.24 -11.62 -16.08
N LEU A 95 5.34 -11.45 -15.10
CA LEU A 95 4.06 -12.16 -15.06
C LEU A 95 3.12 -11.71 -16.18
N ALA A 96 3.03 -10.41 -16.47
CA ALA A 96 2.22 -9.88 -17.55
C ALA A 96 2.67 -10.36 -18.92
N GLU A 97 3.98 -10.32 -19.19
CA GLU A 97 4.58 -10.82 -20.43
C GLU A 97 4.32 -12.32 -20.61
N ARG A 98 4.43 -13.12 -19.54
CA ARG A 98 4.08 -14.56 -19.56
C ARG A 98 2.60 -14.81 -19.90
N GLN A 99 1.72 -13.87 -19.58
CA GLN A 99 0.28 -13.93 -19.89
C GLN A 99 -0.06 -13.24 -21.23
N GLY A 100 0.93 -12.72 -21.99
CA GLY A 100 0.71 -11.98 -23.23
C GLY A 100 0.03 -10.62 -23.03
N ILE A 101 0.07 -10.06 -21.82
CA ILE A 101 -0.58 -8.80 -21.46
C ILE A 101 0.41 -7.64 -21.65
N PRO A 102 0.13 -6.64 -22.52
CA PRO A 102 1.00 -5.49 -22.70
C PRO A 102 1.21 -4.71 -21.39
N ILE A 103 2.46 -4.51 -20.99
CA ILE A 103 2.82 -3.84 -19.72
C ILE A 103 2.22 -2.44 -19.58
N ALA A 104 1.99 -1.75 -20.70
CA ALA A 104 1.34 -0.43 -20.73
C ALA A 104 -0.12 -0.44 -20.24
N ARG A 105 -0.79 -1.60 -20.21
CA ARG A 105 -2.14 -1.77 -19.67
C ARG A 105 -2.14 -2.02 -18.16
N LEU A 106 -1.01 -2.38 -17.55
CA LEU A 106 -0.93 -2.76 -16.16
C LEU A 106 -1.31 -1.61 -15.24
N ARG A 107 -2.10 -1.96 -14.22
CA ARG A 107 -2.55 -1.05 -13.16
C ARG A 107 -2.01 -1.58 -11.84
N GLY A 108 -1.68 -0.66 -10.95
CA GLY A 108 -1.27 -0.98 -9.60
C GLY A 108 -0.63 0.19 -8.87
N THR A 109 -0.29 -0.04 -7.60
CA THR A 109 0.33 0.93 -6.70
C THR A 109 1.27 0.21 -5.74
N PRO A 110 2.60 0.26 -5.91
CA PRO A 110 3.54 -0.03 -4.85
C PRO A 110 3.56 1.14 -3.87
N GLN A 111 3.93 0.89 -2.62
CA GLN A 111 4.14 1.98 -1.66
C GLN A 111 5.40 2.78 -2.06
N ASN A 112 6.52 2.10 -2.29
CA ASN A 112 7.75 2.65 -2.93
C ASN A 112 8.24 3.99 -2.35
N ASP A 113 8.04 4.22 -1.05
CA ASP A 113 8.43 5.44 -0.36
C ASP A 113 9.55 5.10 0.64
N ILE A 114 10.81 5.27 0.25
CA ILE A 114 11.94 4.93 1.12
C ILE A 114 12.19 5.99 2.20
N LEU A 115 11.92 7.27 1.94
CA LEU A 115 12.21 8.33 2.90
C LEU A 115 11.41 8.12 4.20
N LYS A 116 10.15 7.65 4.12
CA LYS A 116 9.39 7.27 5.32
C LYS A 116 9.82 5.94 5.96
N GLU A 117 10.55 5.06 5.24
CA GLU A 117 11.17 3.88 5.88
C GLU A 117 12.30 4.31 6.81
N ILE A 118 13.07 5.32 6.42
CA ILE A 118 14.17 5.86 7.24
C ILE A 118 13.65 6.78 8.35
N LEU A 119 12.54 7.50 8.12
CA LEU A 119 11.96 8.44 9.10
C LEU A 119 11.00 7.81 10.13
N GLY A 120 10.69 6.51 10.05
CA GLY A 120 9.81 5.90 11.05
C GLY A 120 9.20 4.52 10.79
N ARG A 121 9.55 3.78 9.73
CA ARG A 121 9.02 2.41 9.54
C ARG A 121 10.07 1.29 9.62
N GLY A 122 11.32 1.55 9.28
CA GLY A 122 12.44 0.63 9.56
C GLY A 122 12.62 -0.55 8.61
N THR A 123 11.92 -0.63 7.46
CA THR A 123 12.16 -1.68 6.44
C THR A 123 12.99 -1.14 5.25
N HIS A 124 14.02 -0.36 5.56
CA HIS A 124 15.03 0.10 4.60
C HIS A 124 16.15 -0.95 4.45
N ILE A 125 16.90 -0.91 3.35
CA ILE A 125 17.97 -1.90 3.05
C ILE A 125 19.25 -1.15 2.70
N PHE A 126 19.20 -0.36 1.63
CA PHE A 126 20.34 0.38 1.11
C PHE A 126 20.36 1.81 1.67
N PRO A 127 21.52 2.51 1.64
CA PRO A 127 21.60 3.91 1.99
C PRO A 127 20.62 4.81 1.22
N VAL A 128 20.48 6.06 1.70
CA VAL A 128 19.51 7.05 1.16
C VAL A 128 19.66 7.22 -0.35
N ASP A 129 20.87 7.54 -0.83
CA ASP A 129 21.07 7.90 -2.24
C ASP A 129 20.82 6.73 -3.22
N PRO A 130 21.35 5.50 -3.00
CA PRO A 130 20.99 4.34 -3.80
C PRO A 130 19.49 4.00 -3.78
N SER A 131 18.84 4.12 -2.63
CA SER A 131 17.40 3.89 -2.54
C SER A 131 16.58 4.96 -3.28
N MET A 132 17.01 6.22 -3.23
CA MET A 132 16.43 7.31 -4.01
C MET A 132 16.64 7.09 -5.51
N ARG A 133 17.83 6.62 -5.94
CA ARG A 133 18.06 6.19 -7.32
C ARG A 133 17.10 5.08 -7.75
N MET A 134 16.82 4.09 -6.91
CA MET A 134 15.83 3.06 -7.24
C MET A 134 14.44 3.66 -7.49
N ILE A 135 13.99 4.64 -6.70
CA ILE A 135 12.72 5.33 -6.93
C ILE A 135 12.74 6.18 -8.22
N ARG A 136 13.86 6.84 -8.53
CA ARG A 136 14.10 7.56 -9.80
C ARG A 136 13.91 6.63 -10.99
N ASP A 137 14.47 5.43 -10.90
CA ASP A 137 14.37 4.41 -11.93
C ASP A 137 12.92 3.92 -12.09
N THR A 138 12.15 3.79 -11.00
CA THR A 138 10.70 3.53 -11.07
C THR A 138 9.97 4.63 -11.83
N ILE A 139 10.24 5.90 -11.49
CA ILE A 139 9.58 7.05 -12.11
C ILE A 139 9.86 7.09 -13.61
N ALA A 140 11.13 6.97 -14.02
CA ALA A 140 11.53 6.97 -15.42
C ALA A 140 10.92 5.80 -16.20
N PHE A 141 11.03 4.57 -15.68
CA PHE A 141 10.56 3.36 -16.36
C PHE A 141 9.03 3.34 -16.48
N CYS A 142 8.32 3.50 -15.36
CA CYS A 142 6.86 3.37 -15.35
C CYS A 142 6.17 4.52 -16.08
N THR A 143 6.68 5.76 -16.03
CA THR A 143 6.11 6.87 -16.81
C THR A 143 6.17 6.58 -18.31
N LYS A 144 7.29 5.99 -18.78
CA LYS A 144 7.52 5.69 -20.19
C LYS A 144 6.80 4.41 -20.68
N TYR A 145 6.81 3.35 -19.89
CA TYR A 145 6.39 2.00 -20.33
C TYR A 145 5.11 1.47 -19.67
N MET A 146 4.72 2.00 -18.50
CA MET A 146 3.55 1.58 -17.73
C MET A 146 2.63 2.77 -17.38
N PRO A 147 2.15 3.55 -18.37
CA PRO A 147 1.51 4.85 -18.14
C PRO A 147 0.14 4.80 -17.43
N LEU A 148 -0.34 3.62 -17.02
CA LEU A 148 -1.52 3.42 -16.17
C LEU A 148 -1.18 3.05 -14.71
N PHE A 149 0.07 2.69 -14.44
CA PHE A 149 0.59 2.27 -13.14
C PHE A 149 0.93 3.47 -12.26
N ASN A 150 0.64 3.39 -10.97
CA ASN A 150 1.07 4.40 -10.01
C ASN A 150 2.48 4.06 -9.53
N THR A 151 3.40 5.02 -9.48
CA THR A 151 4.83 4.75 -9.23
C THR A 151 5.21 4.76 -7.75
N ILE A 152 4.39 5.42 -6.92
CA ILE A 152 4.63 5.64 -5.48
C ILE A 152 3.34 5.96 -4.74
N SER A 153 3.30 5.61 -3.45
CA SER A 153 2.28 6.03 -2.48
C SER A 153 2.95 6.70 -1.27
N ILE A 154 3.08 8.03 -1.34
CA ILE A 154 3.82 8.84 -0.37
C ILE A 154 3.08 8.82 0.98
N ALA A 155 3.69 8.28 2.02
CA ALA A 155 3.00 7.86 3.23
C ALA A 155 3.34 8.74 4.45
N GLY A 156 2.35 9.44 4.99
CA GLY A 156 2.45 10.18 6.25
C GLY A 156 2.02 9.38 7.47
N ASP A 157 1.27 8.29 7.24
CA ASP A 157 0.72 7.34 8.21
C ASP A 157 1.76 6.88 9.24
N HIS A 158 2.78 6.16 8.78
CA HIS A 158 3.78 5.51 9.63
C HIS A 158 4.60 6.49 10.47
N MET A 159 4.81 7.72 9.99
CA MET A 159 5.53 8.75 10.77
C MET A 159 4.74 9.21 12.00
N ARG A 160 3.40 9.09 11.98
CA ARG A 160 2.54 9.33 13.14
C ARG A 160 2.56 8.15 14.11
N SER A 161 2.65 6.92 13.60
CA SER A 161 2.80 5.71 14.43
C SER A 161 4.17 5.65 15.11
N ALA A 162 5.21 6.12 14.43
CA ALA A 162 6.60 6.15 14.92
C ALA A 162 6.85 7.15 16.06
N GLY A 163 5.98 8.15 16.24
CA GLY A 163 6.14 9.15 17.28
C GLY A 163 5.00 10.16 17.32
N ALA A 164 4.86 10.85 18.46
CA ALA A 164 3.79 11.81 18.73
C ALA A 164 3.91 13.14 17.95
N LEU A 165 4.10 13.06 16.64
CA LEU A 165 4.15 14.20 15.73
C LEU A 165 2.81 14.92 15.70
N THR A 166 2.87 16.25 15.80
CA THR A 166 1.71 17.12 15.61
C THR A 166 1.28 17.14 14.14
N GLN A 167 0.00 17.43 13.87
CA GLN A 167 -0.53 17.48 12.50
C GLN A 167 0.28 18.41 11.55
N PRO A 168 0.78 19.59 11.98
CA PRO A 168 1.68 20.41 11.15
C PRO A 168 3.02 19.73 10.81
N GLN A 169 3.62 18.97 11.73
CA GLN A 169 4.86 18.22 11.47
C GLN A 169 4.63 17.11 10.44
N ILE A 170 3.53 16.36 10.57
CA ILE A 170 3.18 15.29 9.62
C ILE A 170 2.97 15.86 8.20
N ILE A 171 2.23 16.97 8.07
CA ILE A 171 2.10 17.67 6.77
C ILE A 171 3.47 18.12 6.25
N ALA A 172 4.27 18.78 7.09
CA ALA A 172 5.55 19.35 6.68
C ALA A 172 6.53 18.29 6.18
N ILE A 173 6.65 17.16 6.89
CA ILE A 173 7.55 16.07 6.51
C ILE A 173 7.01 15.36 5.26
N ASN A 174 5.73 14.99 5.23
CA ASN A 174 5.15 14.29 4.07
C ASN A 174 5.24 15.11 2.77
N LEU A 175 4.94 16.41 2.83
CA LEU A 175 5.09 17.29 1.66
C LEU A 175 6.57 17.54 1.31
N SER A 176 7.50 17.52 2.27
CA SER A 176 8.94 17.62 2.01
C SER A 176 9.49 16.37 1.32
N THR A 177 9.05 15.18 1.76
CA THR A 177 9.28 13.89 1.11
C THR A 177 8.72 13.91 -0.33
N ALA A 178 7.49 14.39 -0.53
CA ALA A 178 6.92 14.56 -1.86
C ALA A 178 7.76 15.51 -2.74
N ILE A 179 8.21 16.65 -2.20
CA ILE A 179 9.12 17.60 -2.87
C ILE A 179 10.45 16.95 -3.27
N ALA A 180 11.00 16.05 -2.45
CA ALA A 180 12.22 15.31 -2.80
C ALA A 180 11.97 14.41 -4.02
N TYR A 181 10.85 13.66 -4.04
CA TYR A 181 10.48 12.84 -5.20
C TYR A 181 10.12 13.67 -6.45
N MET A 182 9.64 14.92 -6.32
CA MET A 182 9.46 15.82 -7.47
C MET A 182 10.81 16.16 -8.12
N LYS A 183 11.82 16.53 -7.31
CA LYS A 183 13.17 16.81 -7.80
C LYS A 183 13.80 15.58 -8.47
N LEU A 184 13.54 14.42 -7.88
CA LEU A 184 14.01 13.13 -8.38
C LEU A 184 13.42 12.80 -9.76
N GLY A 185 12.10 12.98 -9.95
CA GLY A 185 11.47 12.81 -11.26
C GLY A 185 12.00 13.81 -12.30
N LEU A 186 12.15 15.10 -11.92
CA LEU A 186 12.73 16.14 -12.77
C LEU A 186 14.17 15.84 -13.19
N SER A 187 14.97 15.16 -12.35
CA SER A 187 16.35 14.77 -12.69
C SER A 187 16.45 13.74 -13.83
N THR A 188 15.32 13.10 -14.20
CA THR A 188 15.24 12.19 -15.36
C THR A 188 14.87 12.90 -16.67
N GLY A 189 14.71 14.23 -16.64
CA GLY A 189 14.28 15.05 -17.78
C GLY A 189 12.76 15.10 -18.00
N LEU A 190 11.97 14.38 -17.19
CA LEU A 190 10.50 14.42 -17.22
C LEU A 190 9.97 15.69 -16.54
N SER A 191 8.95 16.31 -17.12
CA SER A 191 8.18 17.37 -16.48
C SER A 191 7.26 16.80 -15.37
N VAL A 192 6.90 17.62 -14.39
CA VAL A 192 5.98 17.18 -13.32
C VAL A 192 4.61 16.75 -13.85
N ASP A 193 4.15 17.32 -14.97
CA ASP A 193 2.85 16.96 -15.56
C ASP A 193 2.86 15.58 -16.25
N GLU A 194 4.03 14.98 -16.50
CA GLU A 194 4.14 13.62 -17.05
C GLU A 194 4.04 12.54 -15.95
N PHE A 195 4.79 12.69 -14.85
CA PHE A 195 4.92 11.62 -13.84
C PHE A 195 4.00 11.79 -12.61
N VAL A 196 3.74 13.03 -12.17
CA VAL A 196 2.98 13.28 -10.92
C VAL A 196 1.51 12.86 -10.99
N PRO A 197 0.81 12.87 -12.14
CA PRO A 197 -0.52 12.26 -12.26
C PRO A 197 -0.57 10.76 -11.92
N ARG A 198 0.58 10.09 -11.75
CA ARG A 198 0.71 8.71 -11.26
C ARG A 198 1.18 8.58 -9.81
N PHE A 199 1.41 9.67 -9.11
CA PHE A 199 1.72 9.63 -7.69
C PHE A 199 0.45 9.51 -6.85
N THR A 200 0.52 8.79 -5.73
CA THR A 200 -0.57 8.71 -4.75
C THR A 200 -0.05 9.08 -3.36
N PHE A 201 -0.97 9.33 -2.42
CA PHE A 201 -0.64 9.60 -1.02
C PHE A 201 -1.32 8.57 -0.11
N LEU A 202 -0.54 7.90 0.72
CA LEU A 202 -1.02 7.01 1.78
C LEU A 202 -1.28 7.82 3.07
N GLY A 203 -2.03 8.91 2.93
CA GLY A 203 -2.51 9.78 4.01
C GLY A 203 -1.48 10.36 4.97
N PHE A 204 -1.99 10.80 6.11
CA PHE A 204 -1.26 11.48 7.20
C PHE A 204 -1.55 10.83 8.57
N GLY A 205 -2.03 9.58 8.53
CA GLY A 205 -2.69 8.96 9.67
C GLY A 205 -3.97 9.68 10.12
N GLY A 206 -4.35 9.40 11.34
CA GLY A 206 -5.63 9.75 11.94
C GLY A 206 -5.65 9.49 13.46
N GLY A 207 -6.26 10.40 14.21
CA GLY A 207 -6.28 10.37 15.67
C GLY A 207 -7.45 11.13 16.28
N PRO A 208 -7.48 11.27 17.62
CA PRO A 208 -8.68 11.67 18.37
C PRO A 208 -9.13 13.12 18.16
N GLU A 209 -8.30 13.98 17.59
CA GLU A 209 -8.59 15.40 17.43
C GLU A 209 -9.44 15.70 16.20
N PHE A 210 -10.68 15.19 16.18
CA PHE A 210 -11.67 15.25 15.09
C PHE A 210 -11.55 16.48 14.16
N PHE A 211 -11.65 17.71 14.70
CA PHE A 211 -11.56 18.93 13.90
C PHE A 211 -10.16 19.24 13.36
N ARG A 212 -9.09 18.88 14.08
CA ARG A 212 -7.72 19.03 13.58
C ARG A 212 -7.44 18.06 12.46
N GLU A 213 -7.91 16.82 12.54
CA GLU A 213 -7.78 15.85 11.45
C GLU A 213 -8.48 16.37 10.18
N ILE A 214 -9.72 16.85 10.30
CA ILE A 214 -10.45 17.48 9.17
C ILE A 214 -9.67 18.68 8.60
N ALA A 215 -9.13 19.55 9.46
CA ALA A 215 -8.37 20.72 9.04
C ALA A 215 -7.03 20.33 8.37
N MET A 216 -6.29 19.37 8.93
CA MET A 216 -5.01 18.85 8.42
C MET A 216 -5.17 18.38 6.98
N TRP A 217 -6.14 17.49 6.73
CA TRP A 217 -6.41 16.93 5.41
C TRP A 217 -6.84 17.98 4.37
N ARG A 218 -7.63 18.98 4.77
CA ARG A 218 -8.02 20.10 3.88
C ARG A 218 -6.85 21.05 3.61
N ALA A 219 -6.01 21.32 4.61
CA ALA A 219 -4.82 22.15 4.49
C ALA A 219 -3.78 21.50 3.56
N ALA A 220 -3.49 20.21 3.75
CA ALA A 220 -2.52 19.47 2.97
C ALA A 220 -2.84 19.49 1.46
N ARG A 221 -4.10 19.26 1.06
CA ARG A 221 -4.51 19.34 -0.35
C ARG A 221 -4.30 20.73 -0.95
N ARG A 222 -4.61 21.79 -0.20
CA ARG A 222 -4.39 23.18 -0.63
C ARG A 222 -2.90 23.52 -0.73
N MET A 223 -2.08 23.04 0.21
CA MET A 223 -0.63 23.20 0.19
C MET A 223 0.00 22.44 -0.98
N TRP A 224 -0.42 21.20 -1.25
CA TRP A 224 0.02 20.41 -2.40
C TRP A 224 -0.24 21.13 -3.73
N ALA A 225 -1.49 21.55 -3.97
CA ALA A 225 -1.85 22.28 -5.18
C ALA A 225 -1.02 23.57 -5.35
N LYS A 226 -0.79 24.31 -4.24
CA LYS A 226 0.06 25.50 -4.23
C LYS A 226 1.52 25.18 -4.55
N ILE A 227 2.10 24.15 -3.94
CA ILE A 227 3.48 23.70 -4.20
C ILE A 227 3.65 23.32 -5.67
N MET A 228 2.75 22.50 -6.22
CA MET A 228 2.87 22.06 -7.60
C MET A 228 2.76 23.21 -8.59
N LYS A 229 1.81 24.13 -8.37
CA LYS A 229 1.62 25.31 -9.24
C LYS A 229 2.76 26.33 -9.14
N GLU A 230 3.13 26.73 -7.92
CA GLU A 230 4.03 27.88 -7.71
C GLU A 230 5.51 27.49 -7.66
N ARG A 231 5.85 26.29 -7.16
CA ARG A 231 7.25 25.84 -7.04
C ARG A 231 7.71 25.01 -8.24
N PHE A 232 6.81 24.24 -8.83
CA PHE A 232 7.13 23.32 -9.92
C PHE A 232 6.50 23.69 -11.28
N GLY A 233 5.74 24.79 -11.34
CA GLY A 233 5.19 25.29 -12.60
C GLY A 233 4.15 24.37 -13.24
N ALA A 234 3.52 23.46 -12.48
CA ALA A 234 2.54 22.52 -13.00
C ALA A 234 1.41 23.25 -13.74
N THR A 235 1.04 22.74 -14.91
CA THR A 235 -0.03 23.26 -15.75
C THR A 235 -1.25 22.35 -15.77
N ASP A 236 -1.05 21.05 -15.58
CA ASP A 236 -2.14 20.06 -15.52
C ASP A 236 -2.84 20.06 -14.14
N PRO A 237 -4.17 20.26 -14.08
CA PRO A 237 -4.93 20.12 -12.83
C PRO A 237 -4.78 18.77 -12.13
N ARG A 238 -4.48 17.68 -12.87
CA ARG A 238 -4.21 16.35 -12.32
C ARG A 238 -2.96 16.35 -11.44
N THR A 239 -1.92 17.09 -11.82
CA THR A 239 -0.68 17.26 -11.04
C THR A 239 -0.92 17.97 -9.71
N MET A 240 -1.81 18.98 -9.71
CA MET A 240 -2.23 19.70 -8.51
C MET A 240 -3.19 18.89 -7.62
N THR A 241 -3.68 17.74 -8.09
CA THR A 241 -4.64 16.90 -7.37
C THR A 241 -3.93 15.91 -6.44
N MET A 242 -4.09 16.08 -5.13
CA MET A 242 -3.57 15.14 -4.13
C MET A 242 -4.42 13.86 -4.11
N ARG A 243 -4.04 12.86 -4.92
CA ARG A 243 -4.74 11.57 -5.01
C ARG A 243 -4.42 10.70 -3.80
N SER A 244 -5.23 10.77 -2.75
CA SER A 244 -5.06 9.92 -1.57
C SER A 244 -6.01 8.73 -1.56
N ALA A 245 -5.52 7.58 -1.12
CA ALA A 245 -6.34 6.40 -0.83
C ALA A 245 -7.20 6.55 0.44
N TYR A 246 -6.86 7.53 1.29
CA TYR A 246 -7.46 7.75 2.60
C TYR A 246 -7.87 9.21 2.81
N SER A 247 -8.45 9.45 3.98
CA SER A 247 -8.86 10.75 4.49
C SER A 247 -8.69 10.75 6.01
N ALA A 248 -9.18 11.77 6.72
CA ALA A 248 -9.20 11.74 8.18
C ALA A 248 -9.86 10.44 8.68
N ARG A 249 -9.27 9.83 9.71
CA ARG A 249 -9.69 8.55 10.31
C ARG A 249 -9.15 8.45 11.74
N HIS A 250 -9.25 7.28 12.35
CA HIS A 250 -8.44 6.89 13.52
C HIS A 250 -7.55 5.71 13.11
N ASP A 251 -6.29 5.72 13.54
CA ASP A 251 -5.33 4.64 13.29
C ASP A 251 -5.26 3.61 14.44
N ALA A 252 -4.56 2.51 14.18
CA ALA A 252 -4.42 1.36 15.08
C ALA A 252 -3.78 1.75 16.41
N ASP A 253 -2.88 2.75 16.42
CA ASP A 253 -2.15 3.23 17.60
C ASP A 253 -3.08 3.82 18.67
N TYR A 254 -4.31 4.22 18.30
CA TYR A 254 -5.34 4.69 19.22
C TYR A 254 -6.33 3.59 19.63
N CYS A 255 -6.17 2.35 19.14
CA CYS A 255 -6.97 1.21 19.54
C CYS A 255 -6.46 0.59 20.85
N THR A 256 -7.37 0.20 21.74
CA THR A 256 -7.02 -0.36 23.05
C THR A 256 -7.34 -1.85 23.13
N LYS A 257 -6.37 -2.65 23.61
CA LYS A 257 -6.57 -4.08 23.91
C LYS A 257 -7.63 -4.28 24.99
N GLN A 258 -7.64 -3.39 25.98
CA GLN A 258 -8.65 -3.32 27.03
C GLN A 258 -9.94 -2.69 26.46
N ARG A 259 -11.08 -3.34 26.74
CA ARG A 259 -12.42 -2.93 26.25
C ARG A 259 -12.42 -2.69 24.73
N PRO A 260 -12.09 -3.71 23.91
CA PRO A 260 -11.81 -3.53 22.48
C PRO A 260 -13.02 -3.02 21.69
N LEU A 261 -14.25 -3.26 22.13
CA LEU A 261 -15.46 -2.66 21.53
C LEU A 261 -15.45 -1.12 21.49
N ASN A 262 -14.70 -0.44 22.36
CA ASN A 262 -14.51 1.01 22.28
C ASN A 262 -13.79 1.44 20.98
N ASN A 263 -13.00 0.55 20.37
CA ASN A 263 -12.34 0.79 19.09
C ASN A 263 -13.34 0.96 17.96
N LEU A 264 -14.51 0.30 18.01
CA LEU A 264 -15.60 0.52 17.05
C LEU A 264 -16.08 1.98 17.08
N ILE A 265 -16.26 2.56 18.27
CA ILE A 265 -16.69 3.96 18.42
C ILE A 265 -15.61 4.92 17.90
N ARG A 266 -14.32 4.64 18.18
CA ARG A 266 -13.18 5.39 17.62
C ARG A 266 -13.22 5.35 16.10
N SER A 267 -13.28 4.16 15.51
CA SER A 267 -13.36 3.98 14.05
C SER A 267 -14.60 4.67 13.43
N VAL A 268 -15.76 4.68 14.11
CA VAL A 268 -16.95 5.41 13.67
C VAL A 268 -16.72 6.94 13.65
N ILE A 269 -16.16 7.52 14.71
CA ILE A 269 -15.82 8.96 14.76
C ILE A 269 -14.78 9.29 13.68
N GLY A 270 -13.82 8.38 13.44
CA GLY A 270 -12.81 8.49 12.39
C GLY A 270 -13.43 8.56 10.99
N GLY A 271 -14.33 7.63 10.66
CA GLY A 271 -15.02 7.63 9.36
C GLY A 271 -15.88 8.87 9.13
N ILE A 272 -16.50 9.42 10.18
CA ILE A 272 -17.23 10.70 10.11
C ILE A 272 -16.27 11.86 9.82
N ALA A 273 -15.10 11.92 10.49
CA ALA A 273 -14.07 12.90 10.16
C ALA A 273 -13.59 12.75 8.71
N GLY A 274 -13.49 11.51 8.21
CA GLY A 274 -13.19 11.20 6.82
C GLY A 274 -14.10 11.91 5.83
N CYS A 275 -15.41 11.78 6.01
CA CYS A 275 -16.42 12.50 5.22
C CYS A 275 -16.21 14.02 5.24
N PHE A 276 -16.12 14.63 6.44
CA PHE A 276 -15.93 16.08 6.56
C PHE A 276 -14.59 16.58 6.02
N SER A 277 -13.56 15.73 6.02
CA SER A 277 -12.27 16.01 5.41
C SER A 277 -12.27 15.85 3.89
N GLY A 278 -13.40 15.48 3.26
CA GLY A 278 -13.57 15.33 1.81
C GLY A 278 -13.17 13.97 1.25
N GLY A 279 -13.14 12.93 2.10
CA GLY A 279 -12.95 11.53 1.69
C GLY A 279 -14.24 10.74 1.66
N GLN A 280 -14.12 9.44 1.39
CA GLN A 280 -15.23 8.50 1.51
C GLN A 280 -15.41 8.06 2.96
N ALA A 281 -16.66 7.85 3.36
CA ALA A 281 -17.01 7.09 4.54
C ALA A 281 -16.31 5.71 4.56
N SER A 282 -15.62 5.45 5.67
CA SER A 282 -14.96 4.19 5.98
C SER A 282 -15.07 3.95 7.48
N GLY A 283 -15.57 2.78 7.87
CA GLY A 283 -15.71 2.32 9.25
C GLY A 283 -14.39 1.99 9.93
N GLY A 284 -13.28 2.50 9.40
CA GLY A 284 -11.95 2.51 10.02
C GLY A 284 -11.33 1.14 10.18
N ILE A 285 -10.84 0.90 11.39
CA ILE A 285 -10.05 -0.27 11.75
C ILE A 285 -10.92 -1.25 12.55
N PRO A 286 -10.79 -2.58 12.32
CA PRO A 286 -11.50 -3.60 13.09
C PRO A 286 -11.30 -3.41 14.60
N PHE A 287 -12.34 -3.65 15.40
CA PHE A 287 -12.26 -3.34 16.84
C PHE A 287 -11.24 -4.22 17.60
N ASP A 288 -10.83 -5.34 17.02
CA ASP A 288 -9.91 -6.35 17.54
C ASP A 288 -8.47 -6.22 17.01
N GLU A 289 -8.13 -5.17 16.26
CA GLU A 289 -6.76 -4.85 15.82
C GLU A 289 -5.68 -4.93 16.94
N PRO A 290 -5.91 -4.50 18.20
CA PRO A 290 -4.91 -4.66 19.27
C PRO A 290 -4.90 -6.07 19.91
N LEU A 291 -5.63 -7.03 19.35
CA LEU A 291 -5.66 -8.45 19.76
C LEU A 291 -5.06 -9.39 18.69
N GLY A 292 -4.87 -8.90 17.46
CA GLY A 292 -4.41 -9.64 16.28
C GLY A 292 -4.65 -8.80 15.02
N LEU A 293 -4.43 -9.33 13.82
CA LEU A 293 -4.47 -8.57 12.56
C LEU A 293 -5.89 -8.14 12.07
N GLY A 294 -6.83 -7.88 12.99
CA GLY A 294 -8.15 -7.32 12.70
C GLY A 294 -9.11 -8.31 12.02
N TRP A 295 -8.96 -9.61 12.29
CA TRP A 295 -9.52 -10.68 11.46
C TRP A 295 -10.82 -11.31 11.94
N SER A 296 -11.24 -11.10 13.19
CA SER A 296 -12.50 -11.70 13.66
C SER A 296 -13.64 -11.28 12.74
N TYR A 297 -14.51 -12.25 12.44
CA TYR A 297 -15.61 -12.03 11.51
C TYR A 297 -16.52 -10.91 12.05
N GLU A 298 -16.73 -10.90 13.36
CA GLU A 298 -17.44 -9.90 14.12
C GLU A 298 -16.84 -8.50 13.94
N ALA A 299 -15.53 -8.34 14.01
CA ALA A 299 -14.89 -7.03 13.87
C ALA A 299 -14.85 -6.52 12.43
N ARG A 300 -14.60 -7.40 11.46
CA ARG A 300 -14.70 -7.05 10.03
C ARG A 300 -16.14 -6.70 9.65
N GLN A 301 -17.11 -7.50 10.06
CA GLN A 301 -18.54 -7.24 9.81
C GLN A 301 -19.01 -5.92 10.45
N LEU A 302 -18.66 -5.65 11.72
CA LEU A 302 -19.04 -4.39 12.37
C LEU A 302 -18.36 -3.16 11.75
N ARG A 303 -17.10 -3.28 11.32
CA ARG A 303 -16.40 -2.24 10.53
C ARG A 303 -17.09 -2.02 9.18
N ASP A 304 -17.55 -3.07 8.52
CA ASP A 304 -18.20 -2.99 7.20
C ASP A 304 -19.63 -2.45 7.29
N ASP A 305 -20.38 -2.80 8.33
CA ASP A 305 -21.68 -2.20 8.63
C ASP A 305 -21.55 -0.73 9.04
N ALA A 306 -20.57 -0.38 9.88
CA ALA A 306 -20.25 1.02 10.16
C ALA A 306 -19.90 1.78 8.88
N THR A 307 -19.08 1.20 8.00
CA THR A 307 -18.77 1.74 6.66
C THR A 307 -20.02 1.95 5.84
N ARG A 308 -20.93 0.97 5.80
CA ARG A 308 -22.17 0.99 5.02
C ARG A 308 -23.12 2.09 5.51
N ILE A 309 -23.33 2.18 6.82
CA ILE A 309 -24.16 3.22 7.46
C ILE A 309 -23.57 4.60 7.18
N GLN A 310 -22.26 4.80 7.41
CA GLN A 310 -21.60 6.07 7.10
C GLN A 310 -21.66 6.44 5.62
N ARG A 311 -21.56 5.48 4.69
CA ARG A 311 -21.70 5.72 3.24
C ARG A 311 -23.13 6.12 2.86
N LEU A 312 -24.14 5.51 3.48
CA LEU A 312 -25.54 5.91 3.30
C LEU A 312 -25.77 7.32 3.87
N MET A 313 -25.29 7.61 5.07
CA MET A 313 -25.34 8.96 5.66
C MET A 313 -24.62 10.00 4.79
N ALA A 314 -23.42 9.70 4.28
CA ALA A 314 -22.66 10.61 3.42
C ALA A 314 -23.33 10.84 2.06
N ARG A 315 -23.90 9.78 1.45
CA ARG A 315 -24.69 9.89 0.21
C ARG A 315 -25.95 10.73 0.45
N GLN A 316 -26.73 10.41 1.48
CA GLN A 316 -27.93 11.18 1.82
C GLN A 316 -27.59 12.62 2.18
N ALA A 317 -26.49 12.89 2.88
CA ALA A 317 -26.05 14.26 3.17
C ALA A 317 -25.69 15.03 1.90
N TRP A 318 -25.04 14.39 0.92
CA TRP A 318 -24.74 15.00 -0.38
C TRP A 318 -26.01 15.23 -1.22
N GLU A 319 -26.90 14.23 -1.30
CA GLU A 319 -28.19 14.34 -2.00
C GLU A 319 -29.07 15.43 -1.37
N ARG A 320 -29.17 15.45 -0.04
CA ARG A 320 -29.88 16.44 0.77
C ARG A 320 -29.31 17.85 0.59
N GLN A 321 -28.00 18.04 0.71
CA GLN A 321 -27.37 19.34 0.50
C GLN A 321 -27.66 19.84 -0.92
N SER A 322 -27.52 18.97 -1.92
CA SER A 322 -27.80 19.29 -3.33
C SER A 322 -29.27 19.66 -3.57
N GLN A 323 -30.22 19.00 -2.89
CA GLN A 323 -31.65 19.31 -2.98
C GLN A 323 -32.05 20.56 -2.20
N ILE A 324 -31.37 20.87 -1.09
CA ILE A 324 -31.55 22.11 -0.33
C ILE A 324 -31.05 23.31 -1.16
N GLU A 325 -29.86 23.19 -1.75
CA GLU A 325 -29.27 24.22 -2.63
C GLU A 325 -30.12 24.50 -3.88
N ARG A 326 -30.82 23.48 -4.41
CA ARG A 326 -31.77 23.63 -5.52
C ARG A 326 -33.20 24.00 -5.10
N GLY A 327 -33.48 24.12 -3.80
CA GLY A 327 -34.83 24.40 -3.28
C GLY A 327 -35.85 23.27 -3.43
N GLU A 328 -35.40 22.08 -3.85
CA GLU A 328 -36.23 20.88 -4.07
C GLU A 328 -36.64 20.21 -2.74
N MET A 329 -35.80 20.34 -1.70
CA MET A 329 -36.09 19.82 -0.36
C MET A 329 -36.45 20.94 0.62
N ILE A 330 -37.73 20.99 0.98
CA ILE A 330 -38.24 21.81 2.08
C ILE A 330 -37.82 21.15 3.41
N ILE A 331 -36.79 21.67 4.08
CA ILE A 331 -36.44 21.31 5.46
C ILE A 331 -37.52 21.81 6.41
N VAL A 332 -38.52 20.97 6.62
CA VAL A 332 -39.54 21.15 7.63
C VAL A 332 -38.88 21.49 8.99
N GLY A 333 -39.20 22.65 9.60
CA GLY A 333 -38.62 23.18 10.86
C GLY A 333 -37.42 24.13 10.74
N VAL A 334 -36.65 24.09 9.66
CA VAL A 334 -35.57 25.07 9.35
C VAL A 334 -36.02 26.01 8.22
N ASN A 335 -36.85 25.50 7.31
CA ASN A 335 -37.65 26.26 6.36
C ASN A 335 -39.18 25.93 6.36
N LYS A 336 -39.73 24.89 7.07
CA LYS A 336 -41.23 24.69 7.20
C LYS A 336 -41.88 23.66 8.22
N PHE A 337 -42.02 23.93 9.54
CA PHE A 337 -42.89 23.17 10.53
C PHE A 337 -42.51 21.74 11.11
N THR A 338 -41.55 21.59 12.03
CA THR A 338 -41.14 20.30 12.70
C THR A 338 -42.15 19.60 13.65
N GLY A 339 -42.16 18.25 13.71
CA GLY A 339 -42.93 17.38 14.64
C GLY A 339 -42.44 15.91 14.67
N GLU A 340 -42.92 15.06 15.60
CA GLU A 340 -42.18 13.87 16.14
C GLU A 340 -42.77 12.45 15.87
N ASN A 341 -41.87 11.43 15.84
CA ASN A 341 -42.01 9.96 16.07
C ASN A 341 -42.04 8.97 14.88
N GLU A 342 -41.09 8.00 14.85
CA GLU A 342 -41.13 6.72 14.10
C GLU A 342 -40.24 5.62 14.76
N LEU A 343 -40.38 4.34 14.37
CA LEU A 343 -39.87 3.12 15.06
C LEU A 343 -38.92 2.23 14.21
N GLU A 344 -38.08 1.39 14.85
CA GLU A 344 -37.10 0.47 14.22
C GLU A 344 -37.53 -1.01 14.11
N VAL A 345 -36.86 -1.78 13.22
CA VAL A 345 -37.02 -3.25 13.04
C VAL A 345 -35.67 -3.96 12.79
N LEU A 346 -35.49 -5.18 13.33
CA LEU A 346 -34.26 -6.01 13.29
C LEU A 346 -34.47 -7.37 12.57
N PRO A 347 -33.43 -7.94 11.91
CA PRO A 347 -33.32 -9.40 11.71
C PRO A 347 -31.92 -10.02 12.03
N LYS A 348 -31.80 -11.36 11.91
CA LYS A 348 -30.86 -12.23 12.67
C LYS A 348 -29.67 -12.86 11.89
N MET A 349 -28.62 -13.18 12.68
CA MET A 349 -27.54 -14.20 12.61
C MET A 349 -27.78 -15.51 11.79
N LEU A 350 -26.82 -16.40 11.42
CA LEU A 350 -25.37 -16.62 11.71
C LEU A 350 -24.78 -17.65 10.68
N VAL A 351 -23.44 -17.72 10.45
CA VAL A 351 -22.73 -18.87 9.81
C VAL A 351 -21.33 -19.10 10.44
N PRO A 352 -20.79 -20.34 10.57
CA PRO A 352 -19.53 -20.62 11.29
C PRO A 352 -18.20 -20.48 10.50
N HIS A 353 -17.10 -20.55 11.27
CA HIS A 353 -15.70 -20.19 10.99
C HIS A 353 -14.85 -21.21 10.16
N PRO A 354 -14.03 -20.77 9.18
CA PRO A 354 -13.04 -21.60 8.47
C PRO A 354 -11.57 -21.11 8.63
N TYR A 355 -10.86 -21.53 9.69
CA TYR A 355 -9.39 -21.37 9.79
C TYR A 355 -8.75 -22.46 10.66
N ASN A 356 -7.46 -22.76 10.42
CA ASN A 356 -6.71 -23.84 11.07
C ASN A 356 -5.27 -23.40 11.42
N ALA A 357 -4.99 -23.28 12.71
CA ALA A 357 -3.69 -22.81 13.24
C ALA A 357 -2.48 -23.66 12.80
N LYS A 358 -2.67 -24.97 12.55
CA LYS A 358 -1.58 -25.89 12.17
C LYS A 358 -0.95 -25.60 10.80
N LYS A 359 -1.58 -24.73 9.99
CA LYS A 359 -0.98 -24.25 8.73
C LYS A 359 0.13 -23.22 8.95
N ARG A 360 0.07 -22.42 10.01
CA ARG A 360 1.08 -21.38 10.30
C ARG A 360 2.42 -22.01 10.69
N GLU A 361 2.39 -22.98 11.60
CA GLU A 361 3.58 -23.71 12.09
C GLU A 361 4.40 -24.41 11.00
N LYS A 362 3.82 -24.64 9.81
CA LYS A 362 4.47 -25.31 8.68
C LYS A 362 4.73 -24.40 7.47
N ALA A 363 4.34 -23.13 7.53
CA ALA A 363 4.46 -22.23 6.39
C ALA A 363 5.93 -22.01 6.01
N GLU A 364 6.77 -21.76 7.00
CA GLU A 364 8.23 -21.56 6.85
C GLU A 364 8.94 -22.81 6.31
N GLU A 365 8.79 -23.98 6.96
CA GLU A 365 9.38 -25.25 6.52
C GLU A 365 9.06 -25.54 5.03
N LEU A 366 7.79 -25.34 4.65
CA LEU A 366 7.32 -25.59 3.28
C LEU A 366 7.77 -24.51 2.28
N GLN A 367 7.95 -23.25 2.71
CA GLN A 367 8.49 -22.19 1.85
C GLN A 367 9.98 -22.43 1.58
N ILE A 368 10.76 -22.72 2.64
CA ILE A 368 12.18 -23.09 2.54
C ILE A 368 12.37 -24.31 1.63
N ALA A 369 11.52 -25.34 1.77
CA ALA A 369 11.58 -26.52 0.91
C ALA A 369 11.26 -26.20 -0.57
N LYS A 370 10.29 -25.32 -0.82
CA LYS A 370 9.94 -24.82 -2.17
C LYS A 370 11.09 -24.01 -2.77
N LEU A 371 11.67 -23.09 -2.02
CA LEU A 371 12.78 -22.25 -2.45
C LEU A 371 14.04 -23.07 -2.78
N LYS A 372 14.42 -24.01 -1.89
CA LYS A 372 15.53 -24.94 -2.12
C LYS A 372 15.33 -25.78 -3.39
N LYS A 373 14.10 -26.20 -3.67
CA LYS A 373 13.77 -26.90 -4.92
C LYS A 373 13.97 -26.00 -6.15
N ILE A 374 13.48 -24.75 -6.12
CA ILE A 374 13.68 -23.80 -7.23
C ILE A 374 15.17 -23.52 -7.45
N LYS A 375 15.94 -23.26 -6.39
CA LYS A 375 17.40 -23.03 -6.45
C LYS A 375 18.15 -24.23 -7.04
N ALA A 376 17.68 -25.47 -6.80
CA ALA A 376 18.27 -26.69 -7.35
C ALA A 376 17.89 -26.99 -8.82
N GLU A 377 16.67 -26.65 -9.25
CA GLU A 377 16.13 -27.01 -10.58
C GLU A 377 16.39 -25.96 -11.68
N ARG A 378 16.68 -24.71 -11.32
CA ARG A 378 16.90 -23.60 -12.28
C ARG A 378 18.27 -23.64 -12.96
N ASP A 379 18.40 -22.89 -14.07
CA ASP A 379 19.69 -22.65 -14.72
C ASP A 379 20.55 -21.68 -13.88
N ASN A 380 21.39 -22.26 -13.02
CA ASN A 380 22.29 -21.52 -12.16
C ASN A 380 23.43 -20.81 -12.92
N SER A 381 23.70 -21.16 -14.19
CA SER A 381 24.65 -20.42 -15.04
C SER A 381 24.01 -19.12 -15.53
N LEU A 382 22.75 -19.17 -15.97
CA LEU A 382 21.97 -17.98 -16.34
C LEU A 382 21.76 -17.04 -15.14
N VAL A 383 21.41 -17.59 -13.96
CA VAL A 383 21.32 -16.81 -12.71
C VAL A 383 22.62 -16.07 -12.42
N SER A 384 23.76 -16.77 -12.48
CA SER A 384 25.09 -16.18 -12.25
C SER A 384 25.46 -15.09 -13.27
N PHE A 385 24.91 -15.17 -14.49
CA PHE A 385 25.11 -14.19 -15.55
C PHE A 385 24.23 -12.95 -15.34
N GLU A 386 22.95 -13.11 -15.01
CA GLU A 386 22.02 -12.01 -14.74
C GLU A 386 22.39 -11.24 -13.46
N LEU A 387 22.85 -11.92 -12.41
CA LEU A 387 23.37 -11.26 -11.20
C LEU A 387 24.59 -10.37 -11.50
N LYS A 388 25.50 -10.80 -12.37
CA LYS A 388 26.66 -9.98 -12.80
C LYS A 388 26.24 -8.78 -13.65
N LYS A 389 25.17 -8.90 -14.46
CA LYS A 389 24.59 -7.77 -15.20
C LYS A 389 24.00 -6.73 -14.25
N ILE A 390 23.26 -7.17 -13.22
CA ILE A 390 22.74 -6.29 -12.16
C ILE A 390 23.89 -5.59 -11.44
N GLU A 391 24.94 -6.30 -11.04
CA GLU A 391 26.09 -5.69 -10.36
C GLU A 391 26.75 -4.59 -11.22
N SER A 392 26.96 -4.88 -12.51
CA SER A 392 27.55 -3.95 -13.48
C SER A 392 26.66 -2.72 -13.73
N ALA A 393 25.34 -2.89 -13.81
CA ALA A 393 24.37 -1.81 -13.97
C ALA A 393 24.24 -0.95 -12.69
N ALA A 394 24.24 -1.57 -11.51
CA ALA A 394 24.20 -0.88 -10.23
C ALA A 394 25.40 0.07 -10.06
N ARG A 395 26.58 -0.30 -10.55
CA ARG A 395 27.79 0.55 -10.53
C ARG A 395 27.75 1.77 -11.47
N LYS A 396 26.74 1.90 -12.35
CA LYS A 396 26.59 2.99 -13.32
C LYS A 396 25.36 3.83 -13.01
N GLU A 397 25.51 5.10 -12.67
CA GLU A 397 24.41 5.92 -12.17
C GLU A 397 23.34 6.28 -13.23
N ASP A 398 23.68 6.20 -14.51
CA ASP A 398 22.80 6.48 -15.65
C ASP A 398 21.95 5.27 -16.11
N GLU A 399 22.30 4.04 -15.69
CA GLU A 399 21.53 2.83 -16.00
C GLU A 399 20.28 2.71 -15.12
N ASN A 400 19.14 2.46 -15.75
CA ASN A 400 17.89 2.12 -15.07
C ASN A 400 17.88 0.62 -14.70
N LEU A 401 17.67 0.29 -13.42
CA LEU A 401 17.82 -1.09 -12.94
C LEU A 401 16.62 -2.02 -13.23
N ILE A 402 15.42 -1.48 -13.53
CA ILE A 402 14.20 -2.30 -13.68
C ILE A 402 14.28 -3.31 -14.84
N PRO A 403 14.79 -2.97 -16.04
CA PRO A 403 15.03 -3.96 -17.10
C PRO A 403 15.89 -5.15 -16.67
N TYR A 404 16.98 -4.90 -15.93
CA TYR A 404 17.87 -5.95 -15.42
C TYR A 404 17.17 -6.83 -14.38
N PHE A 405 16.34 -6.24 -13.51
CA PHE A 405 15.51 -7.01 -12.58
C PHE A 405 14.47 -7.86 -13.30
N ILE A 406 13.86 -7.37 -14.39
CA ILE A 406 12.89 -8.13 -15.20
C ILE A 406 13.53 -9.39 -15.79
N ASP A 407 14.73 -9.27 -16.36
CA ASP A 407 15.47 -10.42 -16.93
C ASP A 407 15.89 -11.41 -15.83
N ALA A 408 16.37 -10.92 -14.68
CA ALA A 408 16.75 -11.75 -13.54
C ALA A 408 15.57 -12.54 -12.94
N VAL A 409 14.41 -11.91 -12.69
CA VAL A 409 13.26 -12.63 -12.13
C VAL A 409 12.66 -13.65 -13.11
N LYS A 410 12.76 -13.42 -14.43
CA LYS A 410 12.45 -14.44 -15.45
C LYS A 410 13.38 -15.64 -15.32
N ALA A 411 14.68 -15.41 -15.14
CA ALA A 411 15.70 -16.43 -14.92
C ALA A 411 15.63 -17.16 -13.55
N GLN A 412 14.58 -16.92 -12.75
CA GLN A 412 14.41 -17.47 -11.40
C GLN A 412 15.51 -17.06 -10.41
N VAL A 413 16.13 -15.89 -10.61
CA VAL A 413 16.90 -15.20 -9.57
C VAL A 413 15.93 -14.76 -8.48
N THR A 414 16.31 -14.94 -7.21
CA THR A 414 15.45 -14.61 -6.07
C THR A 414 15.51 -13.13 -5.68
N LEU A 415 14.55 -12.68 -4.88
CA LEU A 415 14.52 -11.34 -4.32
C LEU A 415 15.74 -11.09 -3.41
N GLY A 416 16.09 -12.06 -2.56
CA GLY A 416 17.27 -12.00 -1.69
C GLY A 416 18.60 -12.00 -2.46
N GLU A 417 18.71 -12.73 -3.56
CA GLU A 417 19.92 -12.73 -4.41
C GLU A 417 20.13 -11.39 -5.12
N ILE A 418 19.06 -10.77 -5.63
CA ILE A 418 19.13 -9.42 -6.22
C ILE A 418 19.51 -8.42 -5.12
N CYS A 419 18.84 -8.46 -3.97
CA CYS A 419 19.18 -7.60 -2.84
C CYS A 419 20.64 -7.79 -2.37
N GLY A 420 21.14 -9.02 -2.27
CA GLY A 420 22.53 -9.32 -1.91
C GLY A 420 23.56 -8.74 -2.87
N VAL A 421 23.32 -8.80 -4.19
CA VAL A 421 24.18 -8.11 -5.17
C VAL A 421 24.13 -6.59 -5.00
N LEU A 422 22.95 -6.01 -4.76
CA LEU A 422 22.83 -4.58 -4.53
C LEU A 422 23.51 -4.15 -3.22
N LYS A 423 23.44 -4.94 -2.14
CA LYS A 423 24.18 -4.71 -0.88
C LYS A 423 25.70 -4.63 -1.13
N ASN A 424 26.24 -5.51 -1.98
CA ASN A 424 27.67 -5.49 -2.35
C ASN A 424 28.11 -4.27 -3.18
N VAL A 425 27.18 -3.53 -3.79
CA VAL A 425 27.48 -2.34 -4.62
C VAL A 425 27.14 -1.02 -3.90
N PHE A 426 26.02 -1.00 -3.18
CA PHE A 426 25.46 0.18 -2.52
C PHE A 426 25.77 0.28 -1.03
N GLY A 427 26.24 -0.83 -0.42
CA GLY A 427 26.27 -0.99 1.02
C GLY A 427 24.87 -1.25 1.61
N GLU A 428 24.85 -1.42 2.92
CA GLU A 428 23.64 -1.46 3.73
C GLU A 428 23.51 -0.14 4.51
N TYR A 429 22.28 0.24 4.85
CA TYR A 429 22.07 1.40 5.72
C TYR A 429 22.28 1.00 7.18
N GLU A 430 23.20 1.69 7.85
CA GLU A 430 23.38 1.61 9.29
C GLU A 430 22.69 2.81 9.95
N GLU A 431 21.79 2.57 10.90
CA GLU A 431 21.26 3.64 11.74
C GLU A 431 22.40 4.21 12.60
N ALA A 432 22.60 5.53 12.52
CA ALA A 432 23.39 6.25 13.50
C ALA A 432 22.65 6.18 14.85
N GLY A 433 23.09 5.27 15.72
CA GLY A 433 22.46 5.02 17.02
C GLY A 433 22.24 6.29 17.84
N ILE A 434 21.08 6.36 18.50
CA ILE A 434 20.62 7.49 19.32
C ILE A 434 21.30 7.48 20.70
#